data_AF-A0A938FXR5-F1
#
_entry.id   AF-A0A938FXR5-F1
#
_cell.length_a   1.000
_cell.length_b   1.000
_cell.length_c   1.000
_cell.angle_alpha   90.00
_cell.angle_beta   90.00
_cell.angle_gamma   90.00
#
_symmetry.space_group_name_H-M   'P 1'
#
loop_
_entity.id
_entity.type
_entity.pdbx_description
1 polymer ?
#
loop_
_entity_poly.entity_id
_entity_poly.type
_entity_poly.pdbx_seq_one_letter_code
_entity_poly.pdbx_strand_id
1 'polypeptide(L)'
;LIFVVLFGLHTPAGGWLAQHGVRVIFAVPGIIVATLFVTLPFVARELVPLMQEQGSEDEQAAITLGAGGWQTFWRVTLPRIKWALLYGVILSNARAIGEFGAVSVVSGHIRGLTNTMPLHVEILYNEYNFAGAFAVASLLTLFALATIAAKSLLEWRLERERARAAESAAAEAAA
;
A
#
# COMPACT_ATOMS: atom_id res chain seq x y z
N LEU A 1 12.62 -0.63 13.57
CA LEU A 1 12.97 -0.45 15.00
C LEU A 1 11.74 -0.30 15.89
N ILE A 2 10.82 0.64 15.64
CA ILE A 2 9.58 0.81 16.44
C ILE A 2 8.72 -0.47 16.55
N PHE A 3 8.60 -1.26 15.48
CA PHE A 3 7.81 -2.51 15.50
C PHE A 3 8.38 -3.61 16.40
N VAL A 4 9.70 -3.77 16.42
CA VAL A 4 10.36 -4.74 17.30
C VAL A 4 10.34 -4.29 18.75
N VAL A 5 10.31 -2.97 18.99
CA VAL A 5 10.13 -2.41 20.33
C VAL A 5 8.68 -2.56 20.82
N LEU A 6 7.67 -2.44 19.95
CA LEU A 6 6.26 -2.60 20.33
C LEU A 6 5.80 -4.06 20.44
N PHE A 7 6.22 -4.92 19.51
CA PHE A 7 5.80 -6.33 19.45
C PHE A 7 6.91 -7.31 19.86
N GLY A 8 7.98 -6.81 20.50
CA GLY A 8 9.07 -7.60 21.08
C GLY A 8 8.57 -8.77 21.94
N LEU A 9 9.31 -9.88 21.97
CA LEU A 9 8.98 -11.05 22.81
C LEU A 9 8.82 -10.70 24.31
N HIS A 10 9.41 -9.57 24.74
CA HIS A 10 9.34 -9.05 26.11
C HIS A 10 8.27 -7.97 26.32
N THR A 11 7.47 -7.59 25.32
CA THR A 11 6.35 -6.66 25.52
C THR A 11 5.06 -7.39 25.90
N PRO A 12 4.18 -6.78 26.70
CA PRO A 12 2.90 -7.38 27.08
C PRO A 12 2.06 -7.81 25.86
N ALA A 13 2.11 -7.03 24.78
CA ALA A 13 1.43 -7.32 23.53
C ALA A 13 2.05 -8.53 22.78
N GLY A 14 3.39 -8.63 22.74
CA GLY A 14 4.09 -9.77 22.13
C GLY A 14 3.92 -11.06 22.92
N GLY A 15 3.96 -10.98 24.26
CA GLY A 15 3.74 -12.11 25.16
C GLY A 15 2.30 -12.65 25.12
N TRP A 16 1.29 -11.77 25.06
CA TRP A 16 -0.11 -12.17 24.93
C TRP A 16 -0.43 -12.81 23.58
N LEU A 17 0.15 -12.31 22.48
CA LEU A 17 0.00 -12.93 21.15
C LEU A 17 0.73 -14.28 21.04
N ALA A 18 1.90 -14.41 21.67
CA ALA A 18 2.63 -15.67 21.74
C ALA A 18 1.84 -16.76 22.49
N GLN A 19 1.13 -16.39 23.56
CA GLN A 19 0.25 -17.30 24.31
C GLN A 19 -0.97 -17.75 23.50
N HIS A 20 -1.44 -16.95 22.54
CA HIS A 20 -2.52 -17.29 21.61
C HIS A 20 -2.03 -17.96 20.31
N GLY A 21 -0.76 -18.37 20.24
CA GLY A 21 -0.18 -19.08 19.09
C GLY A 21 0.12 -18.18 17.88
N VAL A 22 -0.10 -16.86 17.98
CA VAL A 22 0.21 -15.89 16.93
C VAL A 22 1.62 -15.36 17.16
N ARG A 23 2.59 -16.00 16.53
CA ARG A 23 3.97 -15.47 16.49
C ARG A 23 3.97 -14.24 15.58
N VAL A 24 4.26 -13.06 16.13
CA VAL A 24 4.36 -11.80 15.35
C VAL A 24 5.80 -11.57 14.89
N ILE A 25 6.77 -11.90 15.73
CA ILE A 25 8.19 -11.83 15.38
C ILE A 25 8.55 -13.13 14.63
N PHE A 26 9.27 -13.00 13.52
CA PHE A 26 9.73 -14.11 12.67
C PHE A 26 8.62 -14.88 11.94
N ALA A 27 7.47 -14.25 11.70
CA ALA A 27 6.36 -14.88 10.97
C ALA A 27 5.70 -13.91 9.98
N VAL A 28 5.02 -14.48 8.99
CA VAL A 28 4.31 -13.75 7.93
C VAL A 28 3.34 -12.67 8.46
N PRO A 29 2.56 -12.88 9.54
CA PRO A 29 1.67 -11.85 10.06
C PRO A 29 2.39 -10.57 10.51
N GLY A 30 3.58 -10.68 11.11
CA GLY A 30 4.35 -9.50 11.51
C GLY A 30 4.89 -8.72 10.32
N ILE A 31 5.28 -9.42 9.26
CA ILE A 31 5.69 -8.81 7.99
C ILE A 31 4.53 -8.00 7.40
N ILE A 32 3.33 -8.56 7.36
CA ILE A 32 2.12 -7.88 6.84
C ILE A 32 1.86 -6.58 7.61
N VAL A 33 1.86 -6.62 8.95
CA VAL A 33 1.58 -5.42 9.76
C VAL A 33 2.69 -4.37 9.62
N ALA A 34 3.96 -4.79 9.58
CA ALA A 34 5.08 -3.89 9.38
C ALA A 34 5.01 -3.20 8.00
N THR A 35 4.73 -3.95 6.94
CA THR A 35 4.53 -3.41 5.59
C THR A 35 3.34 -2.46 5.58
N LEU A 36 2.20 -2.86 6.14
CA LEU A 36 0.98 -2.04 6.18
C LEU A 36 1.24 -0.68 6.84
N PHE A 37 1.97 -0.65 7.94
CA PHE A 37 2.30 0.60 8.64
C PHE A 37 3.19 1.52 7.81
N VAL A 38 4.17 0.97 7.08
CA VAL A 38 5.04 1.77 6.23
C VAL A 38 4.30 2.26 4.99
N THR A 39 3.33 1.48 4.48
CA THR A 39 2.61 1.80 3.24
C THR A 39 1.36 2.65 3.42
N LEU A 40 0.68 2.58 4.57
CA LEU A 40 -0.54 3.34 4.88
C LEU A 40 -0.41 4.86 4.66
N PRO A 41 0.68 5.52 5.10
CA PRO A 41 0.85 6.95 4.89
C PRO A 41 0.88 7.36 3.41
N PHE A 42 1.30 6.48 2.51
CA PHE A 42 1.32 6.75 1.07
C PHE A 42 -0.10 6.81 0.50
N VAL A 43 -0.97 5.89 0.93
CA VAL A 43 -2.39 5.90 0.53
C VAL A 43 -3.09 7.15 1.07
N ALA A 44 -2.84 7.50 2.33
CA ALA A 44 -3.43 8.69 2.95
C ALA A 44 -2.97 10.00 2.28
N ARG A 45 -1.69 10.09 1.91
CA ARG A 45 -1.14 11.27 1.21
C ARG A 45 -1.77 11.52 -0.14
N GLU A 46 -2.30 10.48 -0.79
CA GLU A 46 -2.97 10.59 -2.07
C GLU A 46 -4.47 10.87 -1.91
N LEU A 47 -5.12 10.16 -0.99
CA LEU A 47 -6.56 10.30 -0.77
C LEU A 47 -6.95 11.63 -0.14
N VAL A 48 -6.20 12.10 0.86
CA VAL A 48 -6.58 13.29 1.63
C VAL A 48 -6.67 14.55 0.76
N PRO A 49 -5.65 14.90 -0.07
CA PRO A 49 -5.74 16.08 -0.93
C PRO A 49 -6.88 15.98 -1.94
N LEU A 50 -7.09 14.80 -2.52
CA LEU A 50 -8.17 14.57 -3.48
C LEU A 50 -9.55 14.73 -2.84
N MET A 51 -9.73 14.22 -1.62
CA MET A 51 -10.98 14.42 -0.88
C MET A 51 -11.20 15.88 -0.49
N GLN A 52 -10.13 16.61 -0.16
CA GLN A 52 -10.20 18.04 0.13
C GLN A 52 -10.60 18.86 -1.10
N GLU A 53 -10.06 18.53 -2.29
CA GLU A 53 -10.37 19.21 -3.55
C GLU A 53 -11.82 18.96 -4.00
N GLN A 54 -12.32 17.74 -3.87
CA GLN A 54 -13.68 17.40 -4.28
C GLN A 54 -14.78 17.92 -3.33
N GLY A 55 -14.42 18.44 -2.15
CA GLY A 55 -15.37 18.94 -1.16
C GLY A 55 -16.29 17.87 -0.54
N SER A 56 -17.21 18.29 0.33
CA SER A 56 -18.13 17.40 1.07
C SER A 56 -19.62 17.60 0.73
N GLU A 57 -19.92 18.30 -0.36
CA GLU A 57 -21.29 18.67 -0.73
C GLU A 57 -22.19 17.44 -0.96
N ASP A 58 -21.70 16.43 -1.68
CA ASP A 58 -22.44 15.17 -1.91
C ASP A 58 -22.74 14.41 -0.60
N GLU A 59 -21.79 14.44 0.35
CA GLU A 59 -21.93 13.76 1.64
C GLU A 59 -22.94 14.50 2.54
N GLN A 60 -22.92 15.83 2.51
CA GLN A 60 -23.89 16.68 3.21
C GLN A 60 -25.30 16.55 2.61
N ALA A 61 -25.42 16.45 1.28
CA ALA A 61 -26.69 16.20 0.60
C ALA A 61 -27.27 14.83 1.00
N ALA A 62 -26.44 13.79 1.02
CA ALA A 62 -26.86 12.45 1.44
C ALA A 62 -27.35 12.42 2.91
N ILE A 63 -26.65 13.09 3.82
CA ILE A 63 -27.05 13.21 5.23
C ILE A 63 -28.39 13.97 5.34
N THR A 64 -28.56 15.05 4.57
CA THR A 64 -29.79 15.85 4.56
C THR A 64 -30.99 15.05 4.03
N LEU A 65 -30.76 14.12 3.10
CA LEU A 65 -31.76 13.17 2.60
C LEU A 65 -32.04 12.01 3.57
N GLY A 66 -31.44 12.01 4.77
CA GLY A 66 -31.66 11.01 5.81
C GLY A 66 -30.77 9.77 5.70
N ALA A 67 -29.72 9.78 4.87
CA ALA A 67 -28.76 8.68 4.83
C ALA A 67 -27.90 8.66 6.11
N GLY A 68 -27.76 7.49 6.73
CA GLY A 68 -26.84 7.29 7.84
C GLY A 68 -25.38 7.31 7.38
N GLY A 69 -24.43 7.60 8.28
CA GLY A 69 -23.00 7.72 7.93
C GLY A 69 -22.41 6.50 7.22
N TRP A 70 -22.84 5.29 7.56
CA TRP A 70 -22.42 4.06 6.86
C TRP A 70 -22.96 4.00 5.42
N GLN A 71 -24.21 4.44 5.21
CA GLN A 71 -24.81 4.49 3.88
C GLN A 71 -24.15 5.55 3.00
N THR A 72 -23.84 6.72 3.56
CA THR A 72 -23.09 7.78 2.87
C THR A 72 -21.70 7.29 2.46
N PHE A 73 -20.98 6.60 3.35
CA PHE A 73 -19.66 6.07 3.03
C PHE A 73 -19.69 5.07 1.85
N TRP A 74 -20.57 4.07 1.90
CA TRP A 74 -20.59 3.01 0.87
C TRP A 74 -21.21 3.46 -0.46
N ARG A 75 -22.20 4.36 -0.44
CA ARG A 75 -22.93 4.76 -1.65
C ARG A 75 -22.43 6.05 -2.28
N VAL A 76 -21.79 6.93 -1.51
CA VAL A 76 -21.38 8.25 -1.98
C VAL A 76 -19.85 8.38 -1.95
N THR A 77 -19.24 8.26 -0.77
CA THR A 77 -17.79 8.48 -0.60
C THR A 77 -16.96 7.45 -1.37
N LEU A 78 -17.18 6.16 -1.12
CA LEU A 78 -16.36 5.07 -1.67
C LEU A 78 -16.38 5.02 -3.22
N PRO A 79 -17.53 5.13 -3.90
CA PRO A 79 -17.56 5.17 -5.37
C PRO A 79 -16.86 6.40 -5.96
N ARG A 80 -16.87 7.54 -5.26
CA ARG A 80 -16.22 8.79 -5.71
C ARG A 80 -14.71 8.70 -5.61
N ILE A 81 -14.19 8.12 -4.52
CA ILE A 81 -12.74 7.98 -4.29
C ILE A 81 -12.14 6.70 -4.87
N LYS A 82 -12.92 5.79 -5.45
CA LYS A 82 -12.46 4.44 -5.89
C LYS A 82 -11.21 4.48 -6.76
N TRP A 83 -11.09 5.48 -7.63
CA TRP A 83 -9.95 5.64 -8.53
C TRP A 83 -8.70 6.16 -7.82
N ALA A 84 -8.88 7.11 -6.90
CA ALA A 84 -7.81 7.61 -6.05
C ALA A 84 -7.32 6.52 -5.09
N LEU A 85 -8.24 5.72 -4.55
CA LEU A 85 -7.92 4.57 -3.71
C LEU A 85 -7.14 3.52 -4.51
N LEU A 86 -7.58 3.18 -5.73
CA LEU A 86 -6.87 2.23 -6.58
C LEU A 86 -5.44 2.71 -6.89
N TYR A 87 -5.28 3.99 -7.21
CA TYR A 87 -3.98 4.60 -7.44
C TYR A 87 -3.09 4.57 -6.19
N GLY A 88 -3.63 4.95 -5.03
CA GLY A 88 -2.95 4.84 -3.74
C GLY A 88 -2.53 3.40 -3.41
N VAL A 89 -3.39 2.41 -3.69
CA VAL A 89 -3.07 0.99 -3.50
C VAL A 89 -1.92 0.55 -4.41
N ILE A 90 -1.91 0.96 -5.67
CA ILE A 90 -0.83 0.62 -6.61
C ILE A 90 0.50 1.24 -6.16
N LEU A 91 0.48 2.50 -5.75
CA LEU A 91 1.64 3.19 -5.15
C LEU A 91 2.15 2.47 -3.90
N SER A 92 1.22 2.07 -3.02
CA SER A 92 1.53 1.35 -1.79
C SER A 92 2.16 -0.02 -2.07
N ASN A 93 1.69 -0.72 -3.11
CA ASN A 93 2.22 -2.01 -3.55
C ASN A 93 3.63 -1.84 -4.14
N ALA A 94 3.84 -0.83 -5.00
CA ALA A 94 5.15 -0.49 -5.52
C ALA A 94 6.16 -0.23 -4.39
N ARG A 95 5.72 0.43 -3.30
CA ARG A 95 6.56 0.66 -2.12
C ARG A 95 6.85 -0.62 -1.36
N ALA A 96 5.84 -1.47 -1.16
CA ALA A 96 5.94 -2.74 -0.44
C ALA A 96 6.95 -3.70 -1.09
N ILE A 97 7.02 -3.74 -2.43
CA ILE A 97 8.00 -4.56 -3.17
C ILE A 97 9.44 -4.19 -2.82
N GLY A 98 9.69 -2.90 -2.55
CA GLY A 98 10.99 -2.36 -2.15
C GLY A 98 11.20 -2.26 -0.64
N GLU A 99 10.35 -2.87 0.19
CA GLU A 99 10.55 -2.87 1.64
C GLU A 99 11.59 -3.91 2.04
N PHE A 100 12.78 -3.42 2.37
CA PHE A 100 13.90 -4.21 2.88
C PHE A 100 14.08 -4.02 4.39
N GLY A 101 14.16 -2.77 4.86
CA GLY A 101 14.56 -2.45 6.24
C GLY A 101 13.54 -2.81 7.31
N ALA A 102 12.24 -2.72 7.03
CA ALA A 102 11.21 -3.15 8.00
C ALA A 102 11.13 -4.68 8.07
N VAL A 103 11.29 -5.36 6.93
CA VAL A 103 11.15 -6.81 6.81
C VAL A 103 12.39 -7.55 7.31
N SER A 104 13.60 -7.03 7.10
CA SER A 104 14.84 -7.63 7.63
C SER A 104 14.82 -7.76 9.15
N VAL A 105 14.32 -6.74 9.83
CA VAL A 105 14.29 -6.69 11.30
C VAL A 105 13.19 -7.59 11.90
N VAL A 106 12.09 -7.85 11.17
CA VAL A 106 10.94 -8.63 11.68
C VAL A 106 10.97 -10.10 11.19
N SER A 107 11.60 -10.40 10.06
CA SER A 107 11.59 -11.73 9.42
C SER A 107 12.55 -12.74 10.05
N GLY A 108 13.65 -12.29 10.66
CA GLY A 108 14.67 -13.17 11.26
C GLY A 108 15.52 -13.94 10.26
N HIS A 109 15.46 -13.57 8.98
CA HIS A 109 16.26 -14.15 7.90
C HIS A 109 16.14 -15.69 7.74
N ILE A 110 14.96 -16.25 8.01
CA ILE A 110 14.75 -17.69 7.85
C ILE A 110 14.49 -18.01 6.37
N ARG A 111 15.48 -18.63 5.72
CA ARG A 111 15.44 -19.07 4.31
C ARG A 111 14.17 -19.87 4.02
N GLY A 112 13.41 -19.45 3.01
CA GLY A 112 12.22 -20.16 2.52
C GLY A 112 10.93 -19.98 3.31
N LEU A 113 10.97 -19.38 4.51
CA LEU A 113 9.78 -19.17 5.34
C LEU A 113 9.39 -17.69 5.49
N THR A 114 10.38 -16.80 5.61
CA THR A 114 10.15 -15.35 5.80
C THR A 114 10.98 -14.49 4.85
N ASN A 115 11.54 -15.12 3.81
CA ASN A 115 12.50 -14.48 2.93
C ASN A 115 11.81 -13.77 1.75
N THR A 116 11.86 -12.43 1.74
CA THR A 116 11.42 -11.65 0.59
C THR A 116 12.52 -11.58 -0.47
N MET A 117 12.17 -11.24 -1.72
CA MET A 117 13.17 -11.15 -2.80
C MET A 117 14.36 -10.24 -2.45
N PRO A 118 14.19 -9.06 -1.80
CA PRO A 118 15.32 -8.24 -1.36
C PRO A 118 16.24 -8.94 -0.36
N LEU A 119 15.67 -9.66 0.62
CA LEU A 119 16.45 -10.43 1.60
C LEU A 119 17.20 -11.60 0.94
N HIS A 120 16.62 -12.19 -0.10
CA HIS A 120 17.30 -13.25 -0.84
C HIS A 120 18.52 -12.73 -1.61
N VAL A 121 18.47 -11.53 -2.18
CA VAL A 121 19.64 -10.87 -2.81
C VAL A 121 20.73 -10.63 -1.77
N GLU A 122 20.39 -10.08 -0.61
CA GLU A 122 21.36 -9.84 0.48
C GLU A 122 22.04 -11.13 0.93
N ILE A 123 21.27 -12.19 1.11
CA ILE A 123 21.79 -13.49 1.54
C ILE A 123 22.74 -14.07 0.49
N LEU A 124 22.38 -14.07 -0.80
CA LEU A 124 23.22 -14.59 -1.88
C LEU A 124 24.51 -13.77 -2.04
N TYR A 125 24.42 -12.45 -1.85
CA TYR A 125 25.56 -11.56 -1.90
C TYR A 125 26.54 -11.81 -0.74
N ASN A 126 26.02 -11.99 0.49
CA ASN A 126 26.84 -12.32 1.67
C ASN A 126 27.50 -13.71 1.57
N GLU A 127 26.89 -14.65 0.85
CA GLU A 127 27.48 -15.96 0.56
C GLU A 127 28.49 -15.96 -0.59
N TYR A 128 28.89 -14.78 -1.08
CA TYR A 128 29.80 -14.60 -2.22
C TYR A 128 29.28 -15.20 -3.54
N ASN A 129 27.99 -15.58 -3.61
CA ASN A 129 27.33 -16.01 -4.82
C ASN A 129 26.81 -14.80 -5.60
N PHE A 130 27.75 -14.04 -6.18
CA PHE A 130 27.43 -12.82 -6.92
C PHE A 130 26.57 -13.10 -8.16
N ALA A 131 26.79 -14.21 -8.86
CA ALA A 131 26.00 -14.58 -10.04
C ALA A 131 24.52 -14.76 -9.68
N GLY A 132 24.22 -15.48 -8.59
CA GLY A 132 22.85 -15.63 -8.08
C GLY A 132 22.25 -14.30 -7.61
N ALA A 133 23.02 -13.50 -6.86
CA ALA A 133 22.57 -12.20 -6.36
C ALA A 133 22.19 -11.24 -7.50
N PHE A 134 23.03 -11.13 -8.54
CA PHE A 134 22.75 -10.28 -9.71
C PHE A 134 21.57 -10.80 -10.54
N ALA A 135 21.40 -12.11 -10.69
CA ALA A 135 20.24 -12.67 -11.38
C ALA A 135 18.92 -12.28 -10.69
N VAL A 136 18.83 -12.47 -9.37
CA VAL A 136 17.63 -12.11 -8.59
C VAL A 136 17.42 -10.59 -8.56
N ALA A 137 18.49 -9.80 -8.44
CA ALA A 137 18.41 -8.34 -8.47
C ALA A 137 17.89 -7.83 -9.84
N SER A 138 18.31 -8.44 -10.94
CA SER A 138 17.83 -8.09 -12.28
C SER A 138 16.34 -8.39 -12.48
N LEU A 139 15.86 -9.53 -11.97
CA LEU A 139 14.44 -9.88 -11.96
C LEU A 139 13.62 -8.88 -11.15
N LEU A 140 14.11 -8.51 -9.96
CA LEU A 140 13.46 -7.53 -9.11
C LEU A 140 13.40 -6.15 -9.78
N THR A 141 14.48 -5.76 -10.46
CA THR A 141 14.53 -4.52 -11.25
C THR A 141 13.51 -4.54 -12.39
N LEU A 142 13.41 -5.64 -13.13
CA LEU A 142 12.42 -5.79 -14.20
C LEU A 142 10.99 -5.69 -13.67
N PHE A 143 10.72 -6.30 -12.52
CA PHE A 143 9.42 -6.22 -11.86
C PHE A 143 9.08 -4.79 -11.39
N ALA A 144 10.08 -4.07 -10.87
CA ALA A 144 9.92 -2.66 -10.50
C ALA A 144 9.62 -1.78 -11.73
N LEU A 145 10.33 -1.97 -12.83
CA LEU A 145 10.07 -1.26 -14.10
C LEU A 145 8.66 -1.56 -14.64
N ALA A 146 8.24 -2.83 -14.62
CA ALA A 146 6.89 -3.21 -15.01
C ALA A 146 5.82 -2.55 -14.13
N THR A 147 6.07 -2.45 -12.82
CA THR A 147 5.17 -1.78 -11.88
C THR A 147 5.07 -0.28 -12.16
N ILE A 148 6.20 0.39 -12.43
CA ILE A 148 6.22 1.81 -12.81
C ILE A 148 5.48 2.04 -14.13
N ALA A 149 5.70 1.18 -15.13
CA ALA A 149 4.99 1.26 -16.41
C ALA A 149 3.48 1.08 -16.24
N ALA A 150 3.04 0.12 -15.41
CA ALA A 150 1.63 -0.08 -15.09
C ALA A 150 1.02 1.15 -14.39
N LYS A 151 1.74 1.74 -13.43
CA LYS A 151 1.35 2.98 -12.75
C LYS A 151 1.16 4.13 -13.75
N SER A 152 2.17 4.36 -14.60
CA SER A 152 2.15 5.44 -15.60
C SER A 152 1.01 5.27 -16.62
N LEU A 153 0.73 4.05 -17.06
CA LEU A 153 -0.38 3.77 -17.96
C LEU A 153 -1.75 4.06 -17.31
N LEU A 154 -1.89 3.76 -16.01
CA LEU A 154 -3.13 4.01 -15.29
C LEU A 154 -3.34 5.50 -15.02
N GLU A 155 -2.29 6.24 -14.62
CA GLU A 155 -2.33 7.71 -14.48
C GLU A 155 -2.81 8.37 -15.77
N TRP A 156 -2.23 7.97 -16.91
CA TRP A 156 -2.62 8.49 -18.21
C TRP A 156 -4.07 8.21 -18.57
N ARG A 157 -4.61 7.05 -18.19
CA ARG A 157 -6.05 6.75 -18.37
C ARG A 157 -6.92 7.61 -17.46
N LEU A 158 -6.51 7.82 -16.21
CA LEU A 158 -7.26 8.60 -15.23
C LEU A 158 -7.33 10.08 -15.61
N GLU A 159 -6.21 10.66 -16.04
CA GLU A 159 -6.15 12.02 -16.55
C GLU A 159 -7.07 12.19 -17.77
N ARG A 160 -7.12 11.20 -18.66
CA ARG A 160 -8.04 11.20 -19.81
C ARG A 160 -9.51 11.13 -19.42
N GLU A 161 -9.86 10.35 -18.41
CA GLU A 161 -11.24 10.32 -17.92
C GLU A 161 -11.64 11.65 -17.26
N ARG A 162 -10.74 12.25 -16.47
CA ARG A 162 -10.97 13.58 -15.88
C ARG A 162 -11.12 14.67 -16.95
N ALA A 163 -10.27 14.66 -17.96
CA ALA A 163 -10.35 15.60 -19.08
C ALA A 163 -11.69 15.47 -19.84
N ARG A 164 -12.14 14.24 -20.09
CA ARG A 164 -13.43 13.98 -20.73
C ARG A 164 -14.63 14.40 -19.88
N ALA A 165 -14.57 14.17 -18.56
CA ALA A 165 -15.62 14.60 -17.64
C ALA A 165 -15.71 16.13 -17.55
N ALA A 166 -14.57 16.82 -17.58
CA ALA A 166 -14.51 18.29 -17.62
C ALA A 166 -15.06 18.84 -18.94
N GLU A 167 -14.73 18.22 -20.09
CA GLU A 167 -15.29 18.58 -21.39
C GLU A 167 -16.80 18.38 -21.45
N SER A 168 -17.35 17.28 -20.90
CA SER A 168 -18.80 17.07 -20.86
C SER A 168 -19.53 18.08 -19.97
N ALA A 169 -18.97 18.42 -18.80
CA ALA A 169 -19.56 19.41 -17.91
C ALA A 169 -19.52 20.83 -18.52
N ALA A 170 -18.43 21.18 -19.22
CA ALA A 170 -18.33 22.45 -19.93
C ALA A 170 -19.32 22.55 -21.11
N ALA A 171 -19.56 21.44 -21.82
CA ALA A 171 -20.55 21.38 -22.90
C ALA A 171 -22.00 21.51 -22.38
N GLU A 172 -22.29 20.94 -21.21
CA GLU A 172 -23.62 21.00 -20.58
C GLU A 172 -23.90 22.38 -19.96
N ALA A 173 -22.89 23.07 -19.45
CA ALA A 173 -23.03 24.44 -18.93
C ALA A 173 -23.14 25.53 -20.03
N ALA A 174 -22.78 25.19 -21.28
CA ALA A 174 -22.86 26.10 -22.42
C ALA A 174 -24.14 25.94 -23.26
N ALA A 175 -24.98 24.94 -22.93
CA ALA A 175 -26.26 24.65 -23.57
C ALA A 175 -27.44 25.21 -22.76
#